data_AF-A0AAP4A449-F1
#
_entry.id   AF-A0AAP4A449-F1
#
_cell.length_a   1.000
_cell.length_b   1.000
_cell.length_c   1.000
_cell.angle_alpha   90.00
_cell.angle_beta   90.00
_cell.angle_gamma   90.00
#
_symmetry.space_group_name_H-M   'P 1'
#
loop_
_entity.id
_entity.type
_entity.pdbx_description
1 polymer ?
#
loop_
_entity_poly.entity_id
_entity_poly.type
_entity_poly.pdbx_seq_one_letter_code
_entity_poly.pdbx_strand_id
1 'polypeptide(L)' 'MKIAVRGGHNFKAKGAIGIIDETIENRKVYKALIKYLSIACHNVIDVTPGDSDVNTDL' A
#
# COMPACT_ATOMS: atom_id res chain seq x y z
N MET A 1 14.54 10.41 8.40
CA MET A 1 13.86 9.37 9.20
C MET A 1 13.72 8.10 8.39
N LYS A 2 13.57 6.94 9.05
CA LYS A 2 13.28 5.66 8.39
C LYS A 2 11.78 5.39 8.52
N ILE A 3 11.08 5.20 7.40
CA ILE A 3 9.62 5.10 7.34
C ILE A 3 9.28 3.82 6.58
N ALA A 4 8.56 2.91 7.25
CA ALA A 4 7.95 1.77 6.58
C ALA A 4 6.56 2.16 6.07
N VAL A 5 6.29 1.90 4.79
CA VAL A 5 4.98 2.15 4.16
C VAL A 5 4.41 0.82 3.70
N ARG A 6 3.16 0.55 4.06
CA ARG A 6 2.41 -0.64 3.60
C ARG A 6 1.18 -0.19 2.84
N GLY A 7 1.01 -0.69 1.62
CA GLY A 7 -0.29 -0.66 0.96
C GLY A 7 -1.25 -1.61 1.68
N GLY A 8 -2.37 -1.09 2.18
CA GLY A 8 -3.46 -1.94 2.68
C GLY A 8 -4.00 -2.87 1.60
N HIS A 9 -4.34 -4.09 2.03
CA HIS A 9 -4.93 -5.16 1.22
C HIS A 9 -4.13 -5.51 -0.05
N ASN A 10 -4.51 -6.58 -0.74
CA ASN A 10 -3.91 -6.94 -2.02
C ASN A 10 -4.98 -7.36 -3.05
N PHE A 11 -4.55 -7.75 -4.25
CA PHE A 11 -5.49 -8.05 -5.33
C PHE A 11 -6.20 -9.41 -5.18
N LYS A 12 -5.66 -10.31 -4.34
CA LYS A 12 -6.28 -11.59 -3.94
C LYS A 12 -7.07 -11.49 -2.63
N ALA A 13 -6.70 -10.56 -1.75
CA ALA A 13 -7.42 -10.22 -0.53
C ALA A 13 -7.85 -8.75 -0.61
N LYS A 14 -8.88 -8.46 -1.40
CA LYS A 14 -9.37 -7.10 -1.56
C LYS A 14 -9.99 -6.59 -0.25
N GLY A 15 -9.79 -5.31 0.02
CA GLY A 15 -10.43 -4.61 1.12
C GLY A 15 -11.85 -4.16 0.77
N ALA A 16 -12.24 -2.98 1.24
CA ALA A 16 -13.56 -2.44 0.98
C ALA A 16 -13.82 -2.17 -0.52
N ILE A 17 -14.98 -2.60 -1.01
CA ILE A 17 -15.45 -2.32 -2.38
C ILE A 17 -16.84 -1.72 -2.30
N GLY A 18 -17.01 -0.52 -2.88
CA GLY A 18 -18.29 0.17 -3.00
C GLY A 18 -18.35 0.93 -4.31
N ILE A 19 -18.56 2.26 -4.24
CA ILE A 19 -18.46 3.15 -5.41
C ILE A 19 -17.04 3.12 -6.00
N ILE A 20 -16.04 2.90 -5.14
CA ILE A 20 -14.63 2.76 -5.47
C ILE A 20 -14.06 1.49 -4.81
N ASP A 21 -12.96 0.98 -5.36
CA ASP A 21 -12.21 -0.17 -4.84
C ASP A 21 -11.03 0.34 -4.01
N GLU A 22 -11.01 0.00 -2.72
CA GLU A 22 -9.97 0.43 -1.79
C GLU A 22 -8.59 0.10 -2.32
N THR A 23 -8.36 -1.12 -2.80
CA THR A 23 -7.05 -1.56 -3.28
C THR A 23 -6.61 -0.69 -4.46
N ILE A 24 -7.50 -0.41 -5.42
CA ILE A 24 -7.19 0.41 -6.60
C ILE A 24 -6.81 1.84 -6.19
N GLU A 25 -7.61 2.49 -5.35
CA GLU A 25 -7.35 3.88 -4.95
C GLU A 25 -6.13 3.97 -4.02
N ASN A 26 -5.96 3.00 -3.12
CA ASN A 26 -4.78 2.87 -2.29
C ASN A 26 -3.50 2.78 -3.14
N ARG A 27 -3.50 1.99 -4.24
CA ARG A 27 -2.33 1.89 -5.16
C ARG A 27 -1.92 3.22 -5.79
N LYS A 28 -2.82 4.20 -5.88
CA LYS A 28 -2.49 5.56 -6.34
C LYS A 28 -1.87 6.38 -5.21
N VAL A 29 -2.49 6.36 -4.03
CA VAL A 29 -2.09 7.19 -2.89
C VAL A 29 -0.76 6.73 -2.28
N TYR A 30 -0.58 5.44 -1.99
CA TYR A 30 0.63 4.98 -1.30
C TYR A 30 1.89 5.17 -2.17
N LYS A 31 1.79 5.00 -3.50
CA LYS A 31 2.90 5.26 -4.43
C LYS A 31 3.26 6.75 -4.45
N ALA A 32 2.26 7.62 -4.45
CA ALA A 32 2.48 9.06 -4.36
C ALA A 32 3.16 9.44 -3.03
N LEU A 33 2.70 8.84 -1.92
CA LEU A 33 3.32 9.03 -0.60
C LEU A 33 4.80 8.63 -0.61
N ILE A 34 5.15 7.42 -1.09
CA ILE A 34 6.54 6.96 -1.18
C ILE A 34 7.37 7.93 -2.02
N LYS A 35 6.85 8.38 -3.17
CA LYS A 35 7.53 9.35 -4.03
C LYS A 35 7.85 10.65 -3.27
N TYR A 36 6.87 11.24 -2.58
CA TYR A 36 7.09 12.52 -1.90
C TYR A 36 7.95 12.38 -0.64
N LEU A 37 7.84 11.28 0.10
CA LEU A 37 8.74 11.00 1.23
C LEU A 37 10.19 10.81 0.76
N SER A 38 10.40 10.17 -0.40
CA SER A 38 11.74 10.03 -0.99
C SER A 38 12.29 11.39 -1.45
N ILE A 39 11.48 12.24 -2.07
CA ILE A 39 11.86 13.62 -2.45
C ILE A 39 12.24 14.45 -1.20
N ALA A 40 11.56 14.23 -0.08
CA ALA A 40 11.87 14.87 1.20
C ALA A 40 13.10 14.26 1.93
N CYS A 41 13.93 13.47 1.22
CA CYS A 41 15.13 12.83 1.74
C CYS A 41 14.88 11.90 2.95
N HIS A 42 13.71 11.25 3.02
CA HIS A 42 13.46 10.18 3.98
C HIS A 42 13.88 8.82 3.41
N ASN A 43 14.30 7.91 4.29
CA ASN A 43 14.56 6.52 3.93
C ASN A 43 13.23 5.75 4.01
N VAL A 44 12.65 5.45 2.86
CA VAL A 44 11.34 4.80 2.75
C VAL A 44 11.54 3.34 2.37
N ILE A 45 10.89 2.45 3.11
CA ILE A 45 10.86 1.02 2.78
C ILE A 45 9.41 0.65 2.49
N ASP A 46 9.17 0.17 1.28
CA ASP A 46 7.90 -0.43 0.90
C ASP A 46 7.84 -1.85 1.49
N VAL A 47 6.91 -2.06 2.42
CA VAL A 47 6.64 -3.35 3.06
C VAL A 47 5.26 -3.88 2.66
N THR A 48 4.73 -3.44 1.52
CA THR A 48 3.50 -3.98 0.95
C THR A 48 3.70 -5.47 0.65
N PRO A 49 2.86 -6.36 1.22
CA PRO A 49 2.96 -7.78 0.93
C PRO A 49 2.65 -8.05 -0.55
N GLY A 50 3.20 -9.15 -1.06
CA GLY A 50 2.82 -9.67 -2.38
C GLY A 50 1.37 -10.17 -2.41
N ASP A 51 1.01 -10.87 -3.49
CA ASP A 51 -0.34 -11.42 -3.62
C ASP A 51 -0.56 -12.62 -2.68
N SER A 52 -0.97 -12.32 -1.45
CA SER A 52 -1.35 -13.27 -0.39
C SER A 52 -2.87 -13.44 -0.34
N ASP A 53 -3.36 -14.63 -0.02
CA ASP A 53 -4.80 -14.83 0.20
C ASP A 53 -5.30 -14.13 1.49
N VAL A 54 -6.62 -14.06 1.67
CA VAL A 54 -7.26 -13.39 2.81
C VAL A 54 -6.83 -13.94 4.17
N ASN A 55 -6.40 -15.21 4.25
CA ASN A 55 -5.99 -15.83 5.51
C ASN A 55 -4.51 -15.60 5.81
N THR A 56 -3.72 -15.27 4.79
CA THR A 56 -2.27 -15.06 4.87
C THR A 56 -1.89 -13.57 4.83
N ASP A 57 -2.82 -12.70 4.42
CA ASP A 57 -2.63 -11.23 4.37
C ASP A 57 -2.94 -10.52 5.70
N LEU A 58 -3.59 -11.21 6.64
CA LEU A 58 -3.92 -10.74 8.00
C LEU A 58 -2.71 -10.82 8.95
#